data_AF-A0A8T4XX54-F1
#
_entry.id   AF-A0A8T4XX54-F1
#
_cell.length_a   1.000
_cell.length_b   1.000
_cell.length_c   1.000
_cell.angle_alpha   90.00
_cell.angle_beta   90.00
_cell.angle_gamma   90.00
#
_symmetry.space_group_name_H-M   'P 1'
#
loop_
_entity.id
_entity.type
_entity.pdbx_description
1 polymer ?
#
loop_
_entity_poly.entity_id
_entity_poly.type
_entity_poly.pdbx_seq_one_letter_code
_entity_poly.pdbx_strand_id
1 'polypeptide(L)'
;MLDYKLRWLGLDVKYVNPKNSSKTCSLCSGSMASHEGRLIKCESCGSILDRDVAAVLNLQMWGAGFTQKAFHELIEREELHMSTKDYVTQNPCP
;
A
#
# COMPACT_ATOMS: atom_id res chain seq x y z
N MET A 1 -0.06 -8.07 20.05
CA MET A 1 -0.41 -9.38 20.64
C MET A 1 -0.61 -10.43 19.52
N LEU A 2 0.42 -10.67 18.70
CA LEU A 2 0.36 -11.64 17.60
C LEU A 2 1.55 -12.61 17.63
N ASP A 3 2.68 -12.13 18.14
CA ASP A 3 3.98 -12.80 18.15
C ASP A 3 3.94 -14.20 18.76
N TYR A 4 3.17 -14.42 19.82
CA TYR A 4 3.11 -15.76 20.45
C TYR A 4 2.41 -16.79 19.55
N LYS A 5 1.37 -16.39 18.80
CA LYS A 5 0.67 -17.29 17.88
C LYS A 5 1.54 -17.59 16.66
N LEU A 6 2.26 -16.60 16.16
CA LEU A 6 3.17 -16.78 15.03
C LEU A 6 4.35 -17.69 15.40
N ARG A 7 4.90 -17.55 16.61
CA ARG A 7 5.90 -18.49 17.15
C ARG A 7 5.38 -19.92 17.26
N TRP A 8 4.12 -20.14 17.65
CA TRP A 8 3.52 -21.49 17.66
C TRP A 8 3.44 -22.12 16.27
N LEU A 9 3.28 -21.30 15.23
CA LEU A 9 3.26 -21.74 13.83
C LEU A 9 4.65 -21.79 13.18
N GLY A 10 5.72 -21.42 13.91
CA GLY A 10 7.08 -21.33 13.35
C GLY A 10 7.26 -20.20 12.32
N LEU A 11 6.40 -19.18 12.33
CA LEU A 11 6.48 -18.02 11.45
C LEU A 11 7.27 -16.89 12.09
N ASP A 12 8.16 -16.28 11.30
CA ASP A 12 8.98 -15.16 11.77
C ASP A 12 8.18 -13.83 11.76
N VAL A 13 8.51 -12.95 12.70
CA VAL A 13 7.86 -11.64 12.86
C VAL A 13 8.88 -10.54 12.68
N LYS A 14 8.72 -9.78 11.60
CA LYS A 14 9.52 -8.58 11.34
C LYS A 14 8.75 -7.33 11.77
N TYR A 15 9.28 -6.64 12.77
CA TYR A 15 8.74 -5.33 13.16
C TYR A 15 9.26 -4.24 12.23
N VAL A 16 8.34 -3.39 11.79
CA VAL A 16 8.60 -2.26 10.92
C VAL A 16 8.08 -1.00 11.61
N ASN A 17 8.83 0.11 11.53
CA ASN A 17 8.38 1.38 12.09
C ASN A 17 7.13 1.87 11.33
N PRO A 18 5.98 2.04 11.98
CA PRO A 18 4.74 2.41 11.30
C PRO A 18 4.61 3.92 11.04
N LYS A 19 5.57 4.74 11.50
CA LYS A 19 5.52 6.19 11.38
C LYS A 19 5.30 6.59 9.91
N ASN A 20 4.27 7.41 9.69
CA ASN A 20 3.86 7.92 8.37
C ASN A 20 3.41 6.87 7.34
N SER A 21 3.22 5.60 7.72
CA SER A 21 2.75 4.55 6.81
C SER A 21 1.44 4.89 6.09
N SER A 22 0.49 5.57 6.75
CA SER A 22 -0.76 6.03 6.13
C SER A 22 -0.68 7.40 5.44
N LYS A 23 0.46 8.09 5.53
CA LYS A 23 0.65 9.47 5.04
C LYS A 23 1.60 9.55 3.85
N THR A 24 2.26 8.45 3.53
CA THR A 24 3.17 8.32 2.39
C THR A 24 2.47 7.57 1.27
N CYS A 25 2.53 8.08 0.05
CA CYS A 25 1.99 7.41 -1.12
C CYS A 25 2.79 6.13 -1.38
N SER A 26 2.08 5.01 -1.48
CA SER A 26 2.68 3.70 -1.78
C SER A 26 3.25 3.60 -3.20
N LEU A 27 2.88 4.51 -4.10
CA LEU A 27 3.33 4.51 -5.51
C LEU A 27 4.53 5.44 -5.73
N CYS A 28 4.43 6.70 -5.30
CA CYS A 28 5.42 7.73 -5.65
C CYS A 28 6.16 8.33 -4.44
N SER A 29 5.92 7.81 -3.23
CA SER A 29 6.45 8.34 -1.96
C SER A 29 5.98 9.76 -1.59
N GLY A 30 5.04 10.34 -2.34
CA GLY A 30 4.48 11.66 -2.09
C GLY A 30 3.62 11.74 -0.81
N SER A 31 3.27 12.96 -0.41
CA SER A 31 2.36 13.18 0.73
C SER A 31 0.92 12.81 0.38
N MET A 32 0.21 12.24 1.35
CA MET A 32 -1.21 11.92 1.25
C MET A 32 -2.04 12.92 2.06
N ALA A 33 -3.02 13.52 1.40
CA ALA A 33 -4.00 14.42 2.02
C ALA A 33 -5.34 13.72 2.25
N SER A 34 -6.10 14.21 3.22
CA SER A 34 -7.47 13.76 3.45
C SER A 34 -8.32 14.06 2.21
N HIS A 35 -9.13 13.09 1.79
CA HIS A 35 -10.12 13.27 0.74
C HIS A 35 -11.52 13.09 1.35
N GLU A 36 -12.22 12.02 0.98
CA GLU A 36 -13.60 11.74 1.39
C GLU A 36 -13.65 10.55 2.34
N GLY A 37 -14.28 10.74 3.51
CA GLY A 37 -14.42 9.68 4.50
C GLY A 37 -13.08 9.08 4.90
N ARG A 38 -12.86 7.81 4.52
CA ARG A 38 -11.62 7.07 4.82
C ARG A 38 -10.57 7.13 3.69
N LEU A 39 -10.93 7.74 2.57
CA LEU A 39 -10.06 7.87 1.41
C LEU A 39 -9.06 9.01 1.60
N ILE A 40 -7.85 8.77 1.12
CA ILE A 40 -6.76 9.74 1.06
C ILE A 40 -6.28 9.86 -0.38
N LYS A 41 -5.86 11.07 -0.76
CA LYS A 41 -5.38 11.39 -2.11
C LYS A 41 -3.93 11.83 -2.07
N CYS A 42 -3.10 11.30 -2.96
CA CYS A 42 -1.74 11.76 -3.11
C CYS A 42 -1.70 13.14 -3.78
N GLU A 43 -0.97 14.07 -3.17
CA GLU A 43 -0.78 15.42 -3.72
C GLU A 43 0.19 15.45 -4.92
N SER A 44 1.01 14.41 -5.09
CA SER A 44 2.02 14.33 -6.15
C SER A 44 1.53 13.58 -7.39
N CYS A 45 0.98 12.36 -7.24
CA CYS A 45 0.53 11.54 -8.38
C CYS A 45 -0.99 11.41 -8.50
N GLY A 46 -1.76 11.96 -7.56
CA GLY A 46 -3.23 11.94 -7.62
C GLY A 46 -3.90 10.62 -7.26
N SER A 47 -3.14 9.58 -6.89
CA SER A 47 -3.70 8.28 -6.47
C SER A 47 -4.65 8.42 -5.27
N ILE A 48 -5.76 7.67 -5.29
CA ILE A 48 -6.77 7.66 -4.23
C ILE A 48 -6.87 6.25 -3.67
N LEU A 49 -6.78 6.11 -2.36
CA LEU A 49 -6.88 4.83 -1.66
C LEU A 49 -7.41 5.00 -0.23
N ASP A 50 -7.94 3.93 0.36
CA ASP A 50 -8.24 3.90 1.79
C ASP A 50 -6.93 4.00 2.60
N ARG A 51 -6.97 4.76 3.70
CA ARG A 51 -5.79 5.03 4.51
C ARG A 51 -5.15 3.79 5.14
N ASP A 52 -5.93 2.74 5.42
CA ASP A 52 -5.44 1.50 6.02
C ASP A 52 -4.76 0.64 4.95
N VAL A 53 -5.31 0.62 3.73
CA VAL A 53 -4.68 0.00 2.56
C VAL A 53 -3.31 0.65 2.30
N ALA A 54 -3.24 1.99 2.37
CA ALA A 54 -1.98 2.73 2.23
C ALA A 54 -0.95 2.30 3.28
N ALA A 55 -1.39 2.18 4.53
CA ALA A 55 -0.53 1.82 5.64
C ALA A 55 0.02 0.39 5.49
N VAL A 56 -0.83 -0.57 5.15
CA VAL A 56 -0.44 -1.98 4.96
C VAL A 56 0.55 -2.13 3.81
N LEU A 57 0.30 -1.49 2.67
CA LEU A 57 1.21 -1.54 1.52
C LEU A 57 2.60 -0.99 1.88
N ASN A 58 2.65 0.18 2.54
CA ASN A 58 3.92 0.75 2.97
C ASN A 58 4.66 -0.13 3.98
N LEU A 59 3.97 -0.66 4.99
CA LEU A 59 4.56 -1.56 5.97
C LEU A 59 5.11 -2.83 5.33
N GLN A 60 4.37 -3.41 4.39
CA GLN A 60 4.80 -4.59 3.63
C GLN A 60 6.05 -4.29 2.81
N MET A 61 6.06 -3.19 2.05
CA MET A 61 7.21 -2.80 1.23
C MET A 61 8.44 -2.51 2.07
N TRP A 62 8.31 -1.74 3.16
CA TRP A 62 9.42 -1.44 4.08
C TRP A 62 9.94 -2.69 4.78
N GLY A 63 9.04 -3.60 5.16
CA GLY A 63 9.40 -4.90 5.72
C GLY A 63 10.14 -5.78 4.73
N ALA A 64 9.77 -5.75 3.45
CA ALA A 64 10.41 -6.52 2.40
C ALA A 64 11.66 -5.83 1.79
N GLY A 65 11.92 -4.56 2.12
CA GLY A 65 13.06 -3.80 1.60
C GLY A 65 12.85 -3.23 0.19
N PHE A 66 11.60 -3.14 -0.28
CA PHE A 66 11.26 -2.55 -1.58
C PHE A 66 11.05 -1.04 -1.46
N THR A 67 11.51 -0.29 -2.47
CA THR A 67 11.21 1.13 -2.61
C THR A 67 9.85 1.31 -3.30
N GLN A 68 9.07 2.32 -2.89
CA GLN A 68 7.73 2.56 -3.44
C GLN A 68 7.75 2.80 -4.96
N LYS A 69 8.79 3.49 -5.45
CA LYS A 69 8.99 3.77 -6.88
C LYS A 69 9.27 2.53 -7.71
N ALA A 70 9.94 1.52 -7.15
CA ALA A 70 10.26 0.30 -7.88
C ALA A 70 9.01 -0.47 -8.30
N PHE A 71 7.94 -0.44 -7.50
CA PHE A 71 6.68 -1.09 -7.84
C PHE A 71 5.95 -0.40 -9.01
N HIS A 72 5.96 0.94 -9.03
CA HIS A 72 5.42 1.72 -10.15
C HIS A 72 6.20 1.44 -11.45
N GLU A 73 7.53 1.48 -11.38
CA GLU A 73 8.41 1.20 -12.52
C GLU A 73 8.25 -0.24 -13.04
N LEU A 74 7.95 -1.21 -12.18
CA LEU A 74 7.65 -2.60 -12.57
C LEU A 74 6.28 -2.72 -13.24
N ILE A 75 5.23 -2.11 -12.68
CA ILE A 75 3.90 -2.08 -13.31
C ILE A 75 3.95 -1.40 -14.69
N GLU A 76 4.69 -0.29 -14.81
CA GLU A 76 4.88 0.41 -16.08
C GLU A 76 5.64 -0.45 -17.12
N ARG A 77 6.62 -1.25 -16.68
CA ARG A 77 7.42 -2.11 -17.57
C ARG A 77 6.71 -3.40 -18.00
N GLU A 78 5.81 -3.93 -17.18
CA GLU A 78 5.12 -5.19 -17.45
C GLU A 78 3.79 -5.04 -18.20
N GLU A 79 3.39 -3.81 -18.59
CA GLU A 79 2.07 -3.53 -19.21
C GLU A 79 0.90 -4.24 -18.49
N LEU A 80 0.97 -4.36 -17.15
CA LEU A 80 -0.19 -4.69 -16.32
C LEU A 80 -1.10 -3.45 -16.24
N HIS A 81 -1.53 -2.97 -17.41
CA HIS A 81 -2.47 -1.89 -17.62
C HIS A 81 -3.89 -2.39 -17.35
N MET A 82 -4.13 -2.95 -16.17
CA MET A 82 -5.47 -2.86 -15.60
C MET A 82 -5.49 -1.57 -14.80
N SER A 83 -6.15 -0.55 -15.34
CA SER A 83 -6.46 0.64 -14.56
C SER A 83 -7.09 0.18 -13.24
N THR A 84 -6.77 0.84 -12.13
CA THR A 84 -7.49 0.56 -10.87
C THR A 84 -9.00 0.77 -11.04
N LYS A 85 -9.43 1.61 -12.00
CA LYS A 85 -10.84 1.69 -12.45
C LYS A 85 -11.33 0.40 -13.11
N ASP A 86 -10.51 -0.27 -13.91
CA ASP A 86 -10.85 -1.51 -14.62
C ASP A 86 -10.92 -2.70 -13.65
N TYR A 87 -10.02 -2.78 -12.66
CA TYR A 87 -10.09 -3.83 -11.62
C TYR A 87 -11.35 -3.72 -10.75
N VAL A 88 -11.72 -2.50 -10.33
CA VAL A 88 -12.91 -2.24 -9.50
C VAL A 88 -14.21 -2.45 -10.29
N THR A 89 -14.23 -2.15 -11.59
CA THR A 89 -15.38 -2.43 -12.46
C THR A 89 -15.54 -3.91 -12.79
N GLN A 90 -14.44 -4.67 -12.90
CA GLN A 90 -14.46 -6.12 -13.18
C GLN A 90 -14.73 -6.98 -11.93
N ASN A 91 -14.50 -6.47 -10.73
CA ASN A 91 -14.77 -7.17 -9.47
C ASN A 91 -15.61 -6.29 -8.54
N PRO A 92 -16.90 -6.04 -8.85
CA PRO A 92 -17.78 -5.36 -7.92
C PRO A 92 -17.95 -6.22 -6.67
N CYS A 93 -17.90 -5.59 -5.49
CA CYS A 93 -18.23 -6.28 -4.25
C CYS A 93 -19.64 -6.92 -4.35
N PRO A 94 -19.84 -8.15 -3.84
CA PRO A 94 -21.14 -8.80 -3.82
C PRO A 94 -22.17 -8.02 -2.99
#